data_AF-A0A2N1UYQ1-F1
#
_entry.id   AF-A0A2N1UYQ1-F1
#
_cell.length_a   1.000
_cell.length_b   1.000
_cell.length_c   1.000
_cell.angle_alpha   90.00
_cell.angle_beta   90.00
_cell.angle_gamma   90.00
#
_symmetry.space_group_name_H-M   'P 1'
#
loop_
_entity.id
_entity.type
_entity.pdbx_description
1 polymer ?
#
loop_
_entity_poly.entity_id
_entity_poly.type
_entity_poly.pdbx_seq_one_letter_code
_entity_poly.pdbx_strand_id
1 'polypeptide(L)'
;MADKKQQEFVKEITSMEEDFSQWYTDVVLKTDMVDYAPVKGCMVIKPYGYGVWEGIQRVTDRRFKATGHKNAYFPLLIPESYLKKEADHFEGFAPEVLWVTHGGNEELAERLFIRPTSETIICDMYSKWVQSYRDLPLLINQWCNVVRWEKTTRPFLRTAEFLWQEGHTVHVDYNDAQ
;
A
#
# COMPACT_ATOMS: atom_id res chain seq x y z
N MET A 1 -6.51 -22.10 34.66
CA MET A 1 -7.34 -21.08 33.99
C MET A 1 -6.87 -20.80 32.55
N ALA A 2 -5.56 -20.72 32.29
CA ALA A 2 -5.00 -20.57 30.93
C ALA A 2 -5.41 -21.70 29.97
N ASP A 3 -5.31 -22.97 30.38
CA ASP A 3 -5.69 -24.11 29.52
C ASP A 3 -7.17 -24.13 29.12
N LYS A 4 -8.06 -23.67 30.00
CA LYS A 4 -9.50 -23.64 29.73
C LYS A 4 -9.86 -22.53 28.74
N LYS A 5 -9.24 -21.35 28.89
CA LYS A 5 -9.33 -20.25 27.91
C LYS A 5 -8.71 -20.64 26.56
N GLN A 6 -7.60 -21.37 26.56
CA GLN A 6 -6.95 -21.83 25.34
C GLN A 6 -7.80 -22.89 24.63
N GLN A 7 -8.42 -23.82 25.36
CA GLN A 7 -9.35 -24.78 24.79
C GLN A 7 -10.65 -24.13 24.27
N GLU A 8 -11.16 -23.09 24.93
CA GLU A 8 -12.32 -22.33 24.44
C GLU A 8 -11.99 -21.54 23.16
N PHE A 9 -10.83 -20.86 23.12
CA PHE A 9 -10.35 -20.16 21.93
C PHE A 9 -10.22 -21.08 20.71
N VAL A 10 -9.66 -22.27 20.90
CA VAL A 10 -9.51 -23.28 19.84
C VAL A 10 -10.87 -23.78 19.34
N LYS A 11 -11.89 -23.87 20.21
CA LYS A 11 -13.25 -24.27 19.79
C LYS A 11 -13.95 -23.21 18.95
N GLU A 12 -13.59 -21.94 19.11
CA GLU A 12 -14.19 -20.88 18.31
C GLU A 12 -13.59 -20.80 16.91
N ILE A 13 -12.33 -21.22 16.71
CA ILE A 13 -11.63 -21.14 15.42
C ILE A 13 -12.01 -22.32 14.52
N THR A 14 -12.45 -22.03 13.30
CA THR A 14 -12.75 -23.05 12.28
C THR A 14 -11.51 -23.87 11.94
N SER A 15 -11.63 -25.17 11.72
CA SER A 15 -10.49 -26.00 11.33
C SER A 15 -9.91 -25.54 9.98
N MET A 16 -8.59 -25.44 9.90
CA MET A 16 -7.87 -25.05 8.68
C MET A 16 -8.13 -26.03 7.51
N GLU A 17 -8.32 -27.31 7.80
CA GLU A 17 -8.58 -28.36 6.80
C GLU A 17 -10.01 -28.34 6.28
N GLU A 18 -10.95 -27.81 7.07
CA GLU A 18 -12.38 -27.75 6.71
C GLU A 18 -12.71 -26.50 5.91
N ASP A 19 -12.27 -25.33 6.40
CA ASP A 19 -12.42 -24.05 5.70
C ASP A 19 -11.23 -23.13 6.02
N PHE A 20 -10.22 -23.19 5.15
CA PHE A 20 -9.05 -22.33 5.24
C PHE A 20 -9.39 -20.83 5.26
N SER A 21 -10.45 -20.43 4.55
CA SER A 21 -10.83 -19.03 4.44
C SER A 21 -11.39 -18.48 5.74
N GLN A 22 -12.29 -19.24 6.36
CA GLN A 22 -12.83 -18.88 7.66
C GLN A 22 -11.76 -19.00 8.74
N TRP A 23 -10.96 -20.07 8.75
CA TRP A 23 -9.84 -20.25 9.67
C TRP A 23 -8.90 -19.04 9.67
N TYR A 24 -8.47 -18.58 8.49
CA TYR A 24 -7.56 -17.43 8.38
C TYR A 24 -8.19 -16.16 8.99
N THR A 25 -9.46 -15.93 8.68
CA THR A 25 -10.22 -14.77 9.18
C THR A 25 -10.39 -14.84 10.71
N ASP A 26 -10.73 -16.02 11.23
CA ASP A 26 -10.87 -16.28 12.66
C ASP A 26 -9.55 -16.02 13.39
N VAL A 27 -8.43 -16.53 12.87
CA VAL A 27 -7.10 -16.34 13.48
C VAL A 27 -6.75 -14.87 13.53
N VAL A 28 -6.88 -14.14 12.41
CA VAL A 28 -6.50 -12.72 12.34
C VAL A 28 -7.34 -11.85 13.28
N LEU A 29 -8.65 -12.09 13.37
CA LEU A 29 -9.54 -11.32 14.23
C LEU A 29 -9.37 -11.69 15.71
N LYS A 30 -9.32 -12.99 16.03
CA LYS A 30 -9.28 -13.45 17.43
C LYS A 30 -7.92 -13.27 18.09
N THR A 31 -6.85 -13.14 17.31
CA THR A 31 -5.53 -12.74 17.82
C THR A 31 -5.40 -11.23 18.02
N ASP A 32 -6.47 -10.47 17.82
CA ASP A 32 -6.50 -9.02 18.05
C ASP A 32 -5.53 -8.24 17.15
N MET A 33 -5.28 -8.74 15.93
CA MET A 33 -4.40 -8.07 14.97
C MET A 33 -5.08 -6.92 14.22
N VAL A 34 -6.37 -7.06 13.90
CA VAL A 34 -7.16 -6.07 13.15
C VAL A 34 -8.61 -6.06 13.61
N ASP A 35 -9.30 -4.97 13.32
CA ASP A 35 -10.76 -4.87 13.33
C ASP A 35 -11.27 -4.37 11.97
N TYR A 36 -12.52 -4.71 11.62
CA TYR A 36 -13.15 -4.16 10.42
C TYR A 36 -13.44 -2.66 10.59
N ALA A 37 -13.05 -1.86 9.60
CA ALA A 37 -13.41 -0.44 9.56
C ALA A 37 -14.85 -0.26 9.05
N PRO A 38 -15.51 0.88 9.30
CA PRO A 38 -16.85 1.15 8.77
C PRO A 38 -16.88 1.33 7.24
N VAL A 39 -15.71 1.46 6.59
CA VAL A 39 -15.58 1.52 5.14
C VAL A 39 -15.30 0.13 4.59
N LYS A 40 -16.11 -0.31 3.62
CA LYS A 40 -15.95 -1.63 2.99
C LYS A 40 -14.52 -1.81 2.48
N GLY A 41 -13.90 -2.92 2.86
CA GLY A 41 -12.56 -3.28 2.42
C GLY A 41 -11.43 -2.61 3.19
N CYS A 42 -11.72 -1.68 4.10
CA CYS A 42 -10.72 -1.11 5.01
C CYS A 42 -10.70 -1.88 6.34
N MET A 43 -9.55 -1.84 7.00
CA MET A 43 -9.33 -2.45 8.31
C MET A 43 -8.61 -1.47 9.23
N VAL A 44 -8.91 -1.53 10.51
CA VAL A 44 -8.10 -0.88 11.55
C VAL A 44 -7.05 -1.89 11.99
N ILE A 45 -5.77 -1.61 11.70
CA ILE A 45 -4.67 -2.47 12.16
C ILE A 45 -4.39 -2.13 13.63
N LYS A 46 -4.59 -3.10 14.51
CA LYS A 46 -4.42 -2.94 15.97
C LYS A 46 -2.94 -3.02 16.35
N PRO A 47 -2.54 -2.64 17.58
CA PRO A 47 -1.13 -2.60 17.98
C PRO A 47 -0.37 -3.91 17.73
N TYR A 48 -1.00 -5.07 17.95
CA TYR A 48 -0.34 -6.36 17.69
C TYR A 48 -0.07 -6.58 16.20
N GLY A 49 -1.06 -6.34 15.33
CA GLY A 49 -0.87 -6.42 13.88
C GLY A 49 0.10 -5.37 13.35
N TYR A 50 0.04 -4.14 13.87
CA TYR A 50 0.92 -3.05 13.44
C TYR A 50 2.36 -3.27 13.89
N GLY A 51 2.59 -3.87 15.07
CA GLY A 51 3.93 -4.24 15.52
C GLY A 51 4.63 -5.25 14.60
N VAL A 52 3.86 -6.14 13.95
CA VAL A 52 4.39 -7.03 12.89
C VAL A 52 4.83 -6.20 11.68
N TRP A 53 3.99 -5.26 11.23
CA TRP A 53 4.32 -4.34 10.14
C TRP A 53 5.57 -3.51 10.43
N GLU A 54 5.70 -2.93 11.64
CA GLU A 54 6.89 -2.20 12.06
C GLU A 54 8.15 -3.09 12.05
N GLY A 55 8.00 -4.37 12.39
CA GLY A 55 9.07 -5.36 12.28
C GLY A 55 9.53 -5.57 10.84
N ILE A 56 8.58 -5.77 9.92
CA ILE A 56 8.84 -5.90 8.48
C ILE A 56 9.51 -4.64 7.95
N GLN A 57 8.92 -3.47 8.23
CA GLN A 57 9.42 -2.17 7.80
C GLN A 57 10.86 -1.97 8.24
N ARG A 58 11.16 -2.14 9.53
CA ARG A 58 12.50 -1.93 10.09
C ARG A 58 13.57 -2.81 9.43
N VAL A 59 13.25 -4.09 9.19
CA VAL A 59 14.22 -5.03 8.59
C VAL A 59 14.44 -4.71 7.13
N THR A 60 13.38 -4.48 6.37
CA THR A 60 13.46 -4.23 4.92
C THR A 60 14.06 -2.86 4.63
N ASP A 61 13.68 -1.83 5.38
CA ASP A 61 14.21 -0.47 5.25
C ASP A 61 15.73 -0.42 5.49
N ARG A 62 16.23 -1.19 6.46
CA ARG A 62 17.68 -1.34 6.67
C ARG A 62 18.37 -1.93 5.43
N ARG A 63 17.76 -2.93 4.79
CA ARG A 63 18.30 -3.57 3.58
C ARG A 63 18.31 -2.60 2.40
N PHE A 64 17.23 -1.85 2.18
CA PHE A 64 17.18 -0.81 1.16
C PHE A 64 18.27 0.25 1.36
N LYS A 65 18.42 0.77 2.58
CA LYS A 65 19.47 1.75 2.91
C LYS A 65 20.89 1.20 2.69
N ALA A 66 21.12 -0.09 2.97
CA ALA A 66 22.41 -0.73 2.70
C ALA A 66 22.77 -0.77 1.21
N THR A 67 21.76 -0.69 0.32
CA THR A 67 21.93 -0.63 -1.15
C THR A 67 21.90 0.80 -1.71
N GLY A 68 21.91 1.83 -0.85
CA GLY A 68 21.94 3.23 -1.28
C GLY A 68 20.58 3.90 -1.50
N HIS A 69 19.48 3.17 -1.33
CA HIS A 69 18.13 3.74 -1.42
C HIS A 69 17.90 4.80 -0.32
N LYS A 70 17.19 5.86 -0.68
CA LYS A 70 16.77 6.93 0.23
C LYS A 70 15.25 6.98 0.33
N ASN A 71 14.76 7.14 1.55
CA ASN A 71 13.31 7.31 1.74
C ASN A 71 12.88 8.72 1.33
N ALA A 72 11.78 8.80 0.59
CA ALA A 72 11.05 10.03 0.31
C ALA A 72 9.56 9.81 0.58
N TYR A 73 8.77 10.87 0.45
CA TYR A 73 7.32 10.82 0.55
C TYR A 73 6.71 11.64 -0.57
N PHE A 74 5.85 11.01 -1.36
CA PHE A 74 5.03 11.69 -2.36
C PHE A 74 3.60 11.85 -1.85
N PRO A 75 2.88 12.92 -2.25
CA PRO A 75 1.48 13.13 -1.88
C PRO A 75 0.56 11.95 -2.21
N LEU A 76 -0.47 11.78 -1.40
CA LEU A 76 -1.54 10.79 -1.60
C LEU A 76 -2.42 11.11 -2.81
N LEU A 77 -2.68 12.41 -3.01
CA LEU A 77 -3.58 12.94 -4.04
C LEU A 77 -2.77 13.34 -5.27
N ILE A 78 -3.21 12.88 -6.44
CA ILE A 78 -2.56 13.12 -7.72
C ILE A 78 -3.59 13.76 -8.69
N PRO A 79 -3.23 14.80 -9.46
CA PRO A 79 -4.15 15.42 -10.42
C PRO A 79 -4.52 14.51 -11.60
N GLU A 80 -5.77 14.58 -12.08
CA GLU A 80 -6.25 13.82 -13.25
C GLU A 80 -5.37 14.01 -14.50
N SER A 81 -4.80 15.20 -14.69
CA SER A 81 -3.89 15.51 -15.80
C SER A 81 -2.65 14.61 -15.86
N TYR A 82 -2.23 14.00 -14.75
CA TYR A 82 -1.11 13.08 -14.72
C TYR A 82 -1.47 11.71 -15.31
N LEU A 83 -2.74 11.31 -15.25
CA LEU A 83 -3.22 10.06 -15.87
C LEU A 83 -3.23 10.16 -17.39
N LYS A 84 -3.54 11.34 -17.93
CA LYS A 84 -3.56 11.57 -19.38
C LYS A 84 -2.18 11.45 -20.03
N LYS A 85 -1.11 11.63 -19.25
CA LYS A 85 0.27 11.45 -19.72
C LYS A 85 0.66 9.97 -19.85
N GLU A 86 0.01 9.09 -19.09
CA GLU A 86 0.34 7.65 -18.95
C GLU A 86 -0.89 6.77 -19.30
N ALA A 87 -1.58 7.12 -20.39
CA ALA A 87 -2.89 6.55 -20.74
C ALA A 87 -2.86 5.01 -20.86
N ASP A 88 -1.78 4.45 -21.43
CA ASP A 88 -1.60 3.01 -21.61
C ASP A 88 -1.45 2.25 -20.28
N HIS A 89 -0.82 2.88 -19.28
CA HIS A 89 -0.71 2.31 -17.94
C HIS A 89 -2.04 2.40 -17.18
N PHE A 90 -2.84 3.44 -17.47
CA PHE A 90 -4.05 3.75 -16.74
C PHE A 90 -5.27 2.89 -17.09
N GLU A 91 -5.37 2.35 -18.31
CA GLU A 91 -6.51 1.49 -18.70
C GLU A 91 -6.72 0.30 -17.75
N GLY A 92 -5.63 -0.23 -17.18
CA GLY A 92 -5.68 -1.29 -16.17
C GLY A 92 -6.13 -0.85 -14.78
N PHE A 93 -5.89 0.41 -14.39
CA PHE A 93 -6.18 0.93 -13.04
C PHE A 93 -7.49 1.72 -12.95
N ALA A 94 -8.04 2.17 -14.08
CA ALA A 94 -9.27 2.97 -14.14
C ALA A 94 -10.43 2.46 -13.25
N PRO A 95 -10.74 1.14 -13.14
CA PRO A 95 -11.83 0.67 -12.29
C PRO A 95 -11.51 0.69 -10.78
N GLU A 96 -10.24 0.82 -10.38
CA GLU A 96 -9.79 0.72 -8.98
C GLU A 96 -9.51 2.10 -8.35
N VAL A 97 -9.64 3.19 -9.09
CA VAL A 97 -9.30 4.54 -8.61
C VAL A 97 -10.46 5.22 -7.87
N LEU A 98 -10.17 5.75 -6.68
CA LEU A 98 -11.06 6.68 -5.99
C LEU A 98 -10.75 8.13 -6.35
N TRP A 99 -11.81 8.88 -6.65
CA TRP A 99 -11.74 10.28 -7.05
C TRP A 99 -12.13 11.22 -5.91
N VAL A 100 -11.40 12.31 -5.79
CA VAL A 100 -11.72 13.47 -4.95
C VAL A 100 -12.11 14.61 -5.87
N THR A 101 -13.36 15.03 -5.77
CA THR A 101 -13.94 16.07 -6.65
C THR A 101 -14.34 17.34 -5.90
N HIS A 102 -14.36 17.30 -4.56
CA HIS A 102 -14.76 18.43 -3.73
C HIS A 102 -13.73 18.69 -2.62
N GLY A 103 -13.50 19.97 -2.35
CA GLY A 103 -12.75 20.47 -1.19
C GLY A 103 -13.69 21.26 -0.28
N GLY A 104 -14.04 20.72 0.88
CA GLY A 104 -15.13 21.28 1.68
C GLY A 104 -16.45 21.19 0.91
N ASN A 105 -17.08 22.34 0.63
CA ASN A 105 -18.34 22.42 -0.12
C ASN A 105 -18.15 22.89 -1.58
N GLU A 106 -16.91 23.11 -2.03
CA GLU A 106 -16.62 23.60 -3.38
C GLU A 106 -16.11 22.46 -4.28
N GLU A 107 -16.57 22.46 -5.53
CA GLU A 107 -16.05 21.57 -6.57
C GLU A 107 -14.62 22.00 -6.95
N LEU A 108 -13.71 21.04 -7.05
CA LEU A 108 -12.33 21.31 -7.41
C LEU A 108 -12.22 21.65 -8.90
N ALA A 109 -11.34 22.61 -9.23
CA ALA A 109 -11.07 22.99 -10.62
C ALA A 109 -10.54 21.82 -11.48
N GLU A 110 -9.88 20.86 -10.83
CA GLU A 110 -9.43 19.60 -11.42
C GLU A 110 -9.72 18.47 -10.44
N ARG A 111 -10.19 17.33 -10.97
CA ARG A 111 -10.39 16.12 -10.16
C ARG A 111 -9.04 15.61 -9.72
N LEU A 112 -8.95 15.20 -8.46
CA LEU A 112 -7.79 14.49 -7.93
C LEU A 112 -8.15 13.02 -7.78
N PHE A 113 -7.15 12.15 -7.83
CA PHE A 113 -7.32 10.76 -7.47
C PHE A 113 -6.40 10.35 -6.33
N ILE A 114 -6.87 9.40 -5.53
CA ILE A 114 -6.05 8.77 -4.50
C ILE A 114 -5.16 7.74 -5.19
N ARG A 115 -3.85 7.78 -4.94
CA ARG A 115 -2.88 6.88 -5.57
C ARG A 115 -3.27 5.38 -5.41
N PRO A 116 -3.44 4.63 -6.52
CA PRO A 116 -3.41 3.17 -6.50
C PRO A 116 -1.97 2.62 -6.54
N THR A 117 -1.07 3.47 -7.04
CA THR A 117 0.38 3.35 -7.16
C THR A 117 0.94 4.73 -7.56
N SER A 118 2.24 4.99 -7.41
CA SER A 118 2.80 6.35 -7.46
C SER A 118 3.65 6.68 -8.69
N GLU A 119 3.70 5.82 -9.72
CA GLU A 119 4.52 6.00 -10.93
C GLU A 119 4.31 7.38 -11.55
N THR A 120 3.06 7.79 -11.77
CA THR A 120 2.74 9.05 -12.47
C THR A 120 3.33 10.28 -11.77
N ILE A 121 3.24 10.36 -10.44
CA ILE A 121 3.79 11.48 -9.67
C ILE A 121 5.30 11.34 -9.47
N ILE A 122 5.81 10.13 -9.28
CA ILE A 122 7.25 9.90 -9.07
C ILE A 122 8.02 10.19 -10.36
N CYS A 123 7.57 9.70 -11.51
CA CYS A 123 8.19 9.94 -12.81
C CYS A 123 8.19 11.43 -13.18
N ASP A 124 7.09 12.16 -12.93
CA ASP A 124 7.05 13.60 -13.16
C ASP A 124 8.09 14.34 -12.30
N MET A 125 8.23 13.95 -11.03
CA MET A 125 9.24 14.54 -10.15
C MET A 125 10.67 14.15 -10.53
N TYR A 126 10.90 12.91 -10.97
CA TYR A 126 12.20 12.47 -11.48
C TYR A 126 12.63 13.25 -12.71
N SER A 127 11.70 13.59 -13.62
CA SER A 127 11.99 14.43 -14.78
C SER A 127 12.51 15.83 -14.40
N LYS A 128 12.17 16.31 -13.20
CA LYS A 128 12.66 17.57 -12.64
C LYS A 128 13.99 17.40 -11.90
N TRP A 129 14.20 16.27 -11.23
CA TRP A 129 15.40 16.03 -10.42
C TRP A 129 16.60 15.55 -11.22
N VAL A 130 16.38 14.73 -12.25
CA VAL A 130 17.44 14.19 -13.10
C VAL A 130 17.70 15.17 -14.24
N GLN A 131 18.80 15.92 -14.15
CA GLN A 131 19.22 16.89 -15.17
C GLN A 131 20.52 16.46 -15.88
N SER A 132 21.26 15.52 -15.30
CA SER A 132 22.53 15.02 -15.83
C SER A 132 22.76 13.55 -15.44
N TYR A 133 23.66 12.87 -16.16
CA TYR A 133 24.13 11.52 -15.79
C TYR A 133 24.71 11.45 -14.37
N ARG A 134 25.14 12.58 -13.80
CA ARG A 134 25.67 12.68 -12.44
C ARG A 134 24.61 12.53 -11.35
N ASP A 135 23.35 12.71 -11.71
CA ASP A 135 22.22 12.54 -10.79
C ASP A 135 21.79 11.07 -10.68
N LEU A 136 22.40 10.19 -11.48
CA LEU A 136 22.11 8.75 -11.54
C LEU A 136 23.20 7.92 -10.82
N PRO A 137 22.84 6.78 -10.22
CA PRO A 137 21.48 6.26 -10.11
C PRO A 137 20.68 7.01 -9.03
N LEU A 138 19.39 7.21 -9.30
CA LEU A 138 18.45 7.75 -8.32
C LEU A 138 17.66 6.60 -7.72
N LEU A 139 17.85 6.32 -6.44
CA LEU A 139 17.25 5.18 -5.74
C LEU A 139 16.33 5.67 -4.62
N ILE A 140 15.02 5.71 -4.87
CA ILE A 140 14.05 6.20 -3.87
C ILE A 140 13.12 5.08 -3.44
N ASN A 141 12.82 5.08 -2.15
CA ASN A 141 11.79 4.23 -1.56
C ASN A 141 10.76 5.11 -0.86
N GLN A 142 9.49 4.71 -0.81
CA GLN A 142 8.52 5.30 0.10
C GLN A 142 7.74 4.24 0.86
N TRP A 143 7.48 4.52 2.13
CA TRP A 143 6.57 3.77 2.98
C TRP A 143 5.29 4.56 3.13
N CYS A 144 4.17 4.02 2.66
CA CYS A 144 2.92 4.76 2.63
C CYS A 144 1.70 3.84 2.55
N ASN A 145 0.51 4.43 2.59
CA ASN A 145 -0.73 3.75 2.22
C ASN A 145 -1.07 3.98 0.74
N VAL A 146 -1.74 3.02 0.14
CA VAL A 146 -2.37 3.15 -1.18
C VAL A 146 -3.81 2.66 -1.14
N VAL A 147 -4.62 3.09 -2.12
CA VAL A 147 -6.01 2.69 -2.23
C VAL A 147 -6.30 2.08 -3.59
N ARG A 148 -6.82 0.85 -3.60
CA ARG A 148 -7.33 0.15 -4.77
C ARG A 148 -8.74 -0.30 -4.49
N TRP A 149 -9.73 0.25 -5.20
CA TRP A 149 -11.14 0.05 -4.90
C TRP A 149 -11.64 -1.35 -5.27
N GLU A 150 -11.42 -2.27 -4.34
CA GLU A 150 -11.62 -3.69 -4.55
C GLU A 150 -13.04 -4.18 -4.23
N LYS A 151 -13.55 -5.13 -5.01
CA LYS A 151 -14.91 -5.70 -4.83
C LYS A 151 -14.95 -6.76 -3.73
N THR A 152 -13.90 -7.58 -3.63
CA THR A 152 -13.80 -8.71 -2.70
C THR A 152 -12.57 -8.56 -1.81
N THR A 153 -12.78 -8.51 -0.50
CA THR A 153 -11.70 -8.20 0.46
C THR A 153 -11.52 -9.28 1.51
N ARG A 154 -10.30 -9.37 2.02
CA ARG A 154 -9.86 -10.24 3.10
C ARG A 154 -8.75 -9.54 3.88
N PRO A 155 -8.85 -9.40 5.22
CA PRO A 155 -7.87 -8.67 6.00
C PRO A 155 -6.43 -9.10 5.72
N PHE A 156 -5.53 -8.11 5.60
CA PHE A 156 -4.14 -8.21 5.14
C PHE A 156 -3.91 -8.75 3.71
N LEU A 157 -4.66 -9.76 3.25
CA LEU A 157 -4.40 -10.40 1.96
C LEU A 157 -4.90 -9.57 0.77
N ARG A 158 -6.07 -8.91 0.93
CA ARG A 158 -6.68 -8.10 -0.12
C ARG A 158 -7.61 -7.07 0.51
N THR A 159 -7.16 -5.83 0.65
CA THR A 159 -7.94 -4.72 1.23
C THR A 159 -8.02 -3.54 0.27
N ALA A 160 -9.02 -2.68 0.46
CA ALA A 160 -9.19 -1.50 -0.36
C ALA A 160 -8.10 -0.45 -0.06
N GLU A 161 -7.75 -0.30 1.21
CA GLU A 161 -6.58 0.47 1.66
C GLU A 161 -5.56 -0.48 2.29
N PHE A 162 -4.28 -0.33 1.97
CA PHE A 162 -3.22 -1.09 2.60
C PHE A 162 -1.93 -0.29 2.71
N LEU A 163 -1.12 -0.65 3.71
CA LEU A 163 0.23 -0.15 3.88
C LEU A 163 1.18 -0.95 2.99
N TRP A 164 2.12 -0.25 2.37
CA TRP A 164 3.15 -0.89 1.56
C TRP A 164 4.45 -0.10 1.58
N GLN A 165 5.44 -0.68 0.91
CA GLN A 165 6.56 0.07 0.35
C GLN A 165 6.46 0.03 -1.16
N GLU A 166 6.91 1.09 -1.80
CA GLU A 166 7.25 1.07 -3.22
C GLU A 166 8.62 1.72 -3.44
N GLY A 167 9.49 0.97 -4.11
CA GLY A 167 10.81 1.41 -4.55
C GLY A 167 10.77 1.77 -6.03
N HIS A 168 11.28 2.96 -6.35
CA HIS A 168 11.38 3.47 -7.72
C HIS A 168 12.82 3.90 -7.96
N THR A 169 13.37 3.49 -9.10
CA THR A 169 14.79 3.70 -9.41
C THR A 169 14.96 4.21 -10.83
N VAL A 170 15.96 5.06 -11.04
CA VAL A 170 16.38 5.51 -12.38
C VAL A 170 17.87 5.21 -12.53
N HIS A 171 18.19 4.55 -13.63
CA HIS A 171 19.50 3.98 -13.90
C HIS A 171 20.11 4.57 -15.16
N VAL A 172 21.44 4.49 -15.28
CA VAL A 172 22.16 5.04 -16.45
C VAL A 172 21.88 4.26 -17.72
N ASP A 173 21.70 2.94 -17.60
CA ASP A 173 21.43 2.02 -18.68
C ASP A 173 20.70 0.76 -18.16
N TYR A 174 20.41 -0.17 -19.08
CA TYR A 174 19.73 -1.42 -18.77
C TYR A 174 20.54 -2.35 -17.85
N ASN A 175 21.87 -2.38 -17.99
CA ASN A 175 22.72 -3.27 -17.20
C ASN A 175 22.79 -2.84 -15.74
N ASP A 176 22.74 -1.53 -15.48
CA ASP A 176 22.65 -0.97 -14.12
C ASP A 176 21.28 -1.23 -13.47
N ALA A 177 20.22 -1.41 -14.27
CA ALA A 177 18.87 -1.68 -13.79
C ALA A 177 18.55 -3.16 -13.54
N GLN A 178 19.24 -4.09 -14.22
CA GLN A 178 18.98 -5.54 -14.18
C GLN A 178 19.59 -6.22 -12.94
#